data_AF-A0A358WD63-F1
#
_entry.id   AF-A0A358WD63-F1
#
_cell.length_a   1.000
_cell.length_b   1.000
_cell.length_c   1.000
_cell.angle_alpha   90.00
_cell.angle_beta   90.00
_cell.angle_gamma   90.00
#
_symmetry.space_group_name_H-M   'P 1'
#
loop_
_entity.id
_entity.type
_entity.pdbx_description
1 polymer ?
#
loop_
_entity_poly.entity_id
_entity_poly.type
_entity_poly.pdbx_seq_one_letter_code
_entity_poly.pdbx_strand_id
1 'polypeptide(L)'
;MKNEIKEYKEYINKQAADPDTDKKKLAEELLVRIGFYQHERLIHLIVTMSFGVFFLLSLILVSIKVYFLALSVLLLVLLVPYIGHYYFLENSTQELYKVYYSLISEK
;
A
#
# COMPACT_ATOMS: atom_id res chain seq x y z
N MET A 1 5.74 -4.37 -9.14
CA MET A 1 5.33 -4.31 -7.72
C MET A 1 4.95 -5.64 -7.07
N LYS A 2 3.85 -6.33 -7.46
CA LYS A 2 3.44 -7.60 -6.81
C LYS A 2 4.56 -8.67 -6.82
N ASN A 3 5.23 -8.83 -7.95
CA ASN A 3 6.31 -9.82 -8.10
C ASN A 3 7.59 -9.37 -7.37
N GLU A 4 7.94 -8.09 -7.40
CA GLU A 4 9.10 -7.53 -6.70
C GLU A 4 9.00 -7.69 -5.18
N ILE A 5 7.82 -7.52 -4.59
CA ILE A 5 7.62 -7.72 -3.14
C ILE A 5 7.83 -9.20 -2.78
N LYS A 6 7.39 -10.12 -3.65
CA LYS A 6 7.58 -11.56 -3.43
C LYS A 6 9.04 -11.95 -3.54
N GLU A 7 9.73 -11.51 -4.59
CA GLU A 7 11.16 -11.75 -4.79
C GLU A 7 12.00 -11.16 -3.66
N TYR A 8 11.66 -9.95 -3.20
CA TYR A 8 12.33 -9.31 -2.07
C TYR A 8 12.09 -10.06 -0.76
N LYS A 9 10.89 -10.59 -0.51
CA LYS A 9 10.63 -11.45 0.65
C LYS A 9 11.44 -12.74 0.60
N GLU A 10 11.54 -13.37 -0.57
CA GLU A 10 12.36 -14.57 -0.75
C GLU A 10 13.85 -14.26 -0.54
N TYR A 11 14.32 -13.11 -1.00
CA TYR A 11 15.67 -12.62 -0.75
C TYR A 11 15.95 -12.39 0.75
N ILE A 12 15.06 -11.66 1.45
CA ILE A 12 15.21 -11.40 2.88
C ILE A 12 15.16 -12.70 3.68
N ASN A 13 14.26 -13.64 3.38
CA ASN A 13 14.20 -14.92 4.06
C ASN A 13 15.47 -15.76 3.86
N LYS A 14 16.09 -15.70 2.67
CA LYS A 14 17.37 -16.38 2.42
C LYS A 14 18.52 -15.74 3.19
N GLN A 15 18.61 -14.41 3.20
CA GLN A 15 19.62 -13.67 3.96
C GLN A 15 19.45 -13.83 5.48
N ALA A 16 18.20 -13.89 5.96
CA ALA A 16 17.89 -14.09 7.38
C ALA A 16 18.30 -15.48 7.90
N ALA A 17 18.33 -16.49 7.02
CA ALA A 17 18.74 -17.86 7.35
C ALA A 17 20.26 -18.05 7.36
N ASP A 18 21.03 -17.08 6.86
CA ASP A 18 22.49 -17.14 6.83
C ASP A 18 23.08 -16.62 8.17
N PRO A 19 23.82 -17.46 8.93
CA PRO A 19 24.42 -17.07 10.20
C PRO A 19 25.54 -16.02 10.10
N ASP A 20 26.13 -15.79 8.91
CA ASP A 20 27.19 -14.78 8.71
C ASP A 20 26.66 -13.40 8.28
N THR A 21 25.34 -13.29 8.06
CA THR A 21 24.73 -12.02 7.64
C THR A 21 24.57 -11.06 8.82
N ASP A 22 25.02 -9.81 8.65
CA ASP A 22 24.76 -8.74 9.61
C ASP A 22 23.27 -8.38 9.62
N LYS A 23 22.54 -9.01 10.55
CA LYS A 23 21.10 -8.82 10.75
C LYS A 23 20.74 -7.35 11.02
N LYS A 24 21.65 -6.54 11.57
CA LYS A 24 21.40 -5.11 11.81
C LYS A 24 21.37 -4.33 10.50
N LYS A 25 22.37 -4.56 9.64
CA LYS A 25 22.42 -3.92 8.32
C LYS A 25 21.23 -4.32 7.45
N LEU A 26 20.85 -5.60 7.47
CA LEU A 26 19.66 -6.10 6.77
C LEU A 26 18.37 -5.44 7.27
N ALA A 27 18.26 -5.25 8.59
CA ALA A 27 17.10 -4.60 9.21
C ALA A 27 17.00 -3.10 8.83
N GLU A 28 18.14 -2.39 8.73
CA GLU A 28 18.18 -1.00 8.26
C GLU A 28 17.73 -0.87 6.79
N GLU A 29 18.23 -1.74 5.91
CA GLU A 29 17.81 -1.78 4.50
C GLU A 29 16.31 -2.05 4.37
N LEU A 30 15.78 -2.98 5.18
CA LEU A 30 14.36 -3.30 5.22
C LEU A 30 13.51 -2.11 5.69
N LEU A 31 13.96 -1.35 6.69
CA LEU A 31 13.27 -0.13 7.15
C LEU A 31 13.21 0.94 6.08
N VAL A 32 14.29 1.15 5.33
CA VAL A 32 14.30 2.09 4.18
C VAL A 32 13.27 1.64 3.15
N ARG A 33 13.22 0.34 2.82
CA ARG A 33 12.24 -0.20 1.87
C ARG A 33 10.80 -0.05 2.36
N ILE A 34 10.54 -0.34 3.64
CA ILE A 34 9.24 -0.12 4.28
C ILE A 34 8.83 1.36 4.18
N GLY A 35 9.77 2.29 4.38
CA GLY A 35 9.51 3.73 4.25
C GLY A 35 9.00 4.13 2.86
N PHE A 36 9.55 3.56 1.80
CA PHE A 36 9.04 3.80 0.44
C PHE A 36 7.60 3.30 0.25
N TYR A 37 7.28 2.10 0.74
CA TYR A 37 5.90 1.57 0.68
C TYR A 37 4.92 2.40 1.51
N GLN A 38 5.36 2.92 2.66
CA GLN A 38 4.54 3.83 3.46
C GLN A 38 4.24 5.13 2.72
N HIS A 39 5.23 5.70 2.04
CA HIS A 39 5.04 6.91 1.25
C HIS A 39 4.02 6.67 0.13
N GLU A 40 4.16 5.59 -0.64
CA GLU A 40 3.23 5.25 -1.71
C GLU A 40 1.80 5.04 -1.19
N ARG A 41 1.66 4.30 -0.07
CA ARG A 41 0.38 4.10 0.60
C ARG A 41 -0.27 5.42 1.03
N LEU A 42 0.51 6.35 1.59
CA LEU A 42 0.01 7.66 2.01
C LEU A 42 -0.51 8.47 0.81
N ILE A 43 0.25 8.50 -0.28
CA ILE A 43 -0.19 9.17 -1.51
C ILE A 43 -1.48 8.52 -2.04
N HIS A 44 -1.55 7.19 -2.05
CA HIS A 44 -2.75 6.49 -2.49
C HIS A 44 -3.97 6.79 -1.60
N LEU A 45 -3.77 6.91 -0.29
CA LEU A 45 -4.84 7.31 0.64
C LEU A 45 -5.37 8.70 0.32
N ILE A 46 -4.48 9.68 0.16
CA ILE A 46 -4.84 11.07 -0.16
C ILE A 46 -5.63 11.14 -1.47
N VAL A 47 -5.16 10.45 -2.50
CA VAL A 47 -5.84 10.41 -3.81
C VAL A 47 -7.20 9.72 -3.67
N THR A 48 -7.29 8.58 -3.00
CA THR A 48 -8.55 7.84 -2.78
C THR A 48 -9.56 8.69 -2.01
N MET A 49 -9.14 9.38 -0.95
CA MET A 49 -9.99 10.28 -0.19
C MET A 49 -10.50 11.44 -1.04
N SER A 50 -9.64 12.02 -1.89
CA SER A 50 -10.02 13.07 -2.83
C SER A 50 -11.10 12.60 -3.81
N PHE A 51 -10.93 11.42 -4.41
CA PHE A 51 -11.96 10.79 -5.25
C PHE A 51 -13.26 10.52 -4.48
N GLY A 52 -13.17 10.08 -3.22
CA GLY A 52 -14.32 9.88 -2.35
C GLY A 52 -15.11 11.16 -2.11
N VAL A 53 -14.42 12.28 -1.84
CA VAL A 53 -15.05 13.60 -1.69
C VAL A 53 -15.73 14.02 -2.99
N PHE A 54 -15.05 13.91 -4.13
CA PHE A 54 -15.63 14.25 -5.44
C PHE A 54 -16.82 13.35 -5.79
N PHE A 55 -16.79 12.07 -5.42
CA PHE A 55 -17.91 11.16 -5.60
C PHE A 55 -19.13 11.66 -4.81
N LEU A 56 -18.99 11.98 -3.52
CA LEU A 56 -20.08 12.51 -2.71
C LEU A 56 -20.62 13.84 -3.25
N LEU A 57 -19.74 14.75 -3.69
CA LEU A 57 -20.15 16.00 -4.34
C LEU A 57 -20.92 15.74 -5.64
N SER A 58 -20.47 14.77 -6.45
CA SER A 58 -21.17 14.41 -7.69
C SER A 58 -22.58 13.90 -7.43
N LEU A 59 -22.80 13.14 -6.34
CA LEU A 59 -24.13 12.67 -5.96
C LEU A 59 -25.07 13.83 -5.59
N ILE A 60 -24.56 14.87 -4.93
CA ILE A 60 -25.35 16.09 -4.65
C ILE A 60 -25.77 16.77 -5.97
N LEU A 61 -24.88 16.80 -6.97
CA LEU A 61 -25.18 17.39 -8.28
C LEU A 61 -26.23 16.59 -9.08
N VAL A 62 -26.37 15.28 -8.83
CA VAL A 62 -27.43 14.45 -9.45
C VAL A 62 -28.82 15.01 -9.13
N SER A 63 -29.02 15.53 -7.91
CA SER A 63 -30.28 16.17 -7.50
C SER A 63 -30.61 17.43 -8.31
N ILE A 64 -29.61 18.05 -8.96
CA ILE A 64 -29.79 19.22 -9.84
C ILE A 64 -30.03 18.76 -11.29
N LYS A 65 -29.19 17.84 -11.79
CA LYS A 65 -29.31 17.29 -13.14
C LYS A 65 -28.91 15.81 -13.18
N VAL A 66 -29.78 14.98 -13.75
CA VAL A 66 -29.57 13.53 -13.84
C VAL A 66 -28.31 13.11 -14.61
N TYR A 67 -27.81 13.92 -15.56
CA TYR A 67 -26.61 13.54 -16.33
C TYR A 67 -25.34 13.45 -15.46
N PHE A 68 -25.31 14.09 -14.27
CA PHE A 68 -24.21 13.91 -13.32
C PHE A 68 -24.11 12.49 -12.76
N LEU A 69 -25.15 11.66 -12.93
CA LEU A 69 -25.10 10.25 -12.54
C LEU A 69 -24.01 9.49 -13.31
N ALA A 70 -23.77 9.85 -14.58
CA ALA A 70 -22.68 9.28 -15.36
C ALA A 70 -21.30 9.61 -14.74
N LEU A 71 -21.13 10.84 -14.25
CA LEU A 71 -19.92 11.26 -13.53
C LEU A 71 -19.77 10.49 -12.20
N SER A 72 -20.85 10.32 -11.44
CA SER A 72 -20.81 9.53 -10.20
C SER A 72 -20.42 8.07 -10.46
N VAL A 73 -20.97 7.45 -11.50
CA VAL A 73 -20.61 6.07 -11.90
C VAL A 73 -19.13 6.00 -12.31
N LEU A 74 -18.64 6.96 -13.10
CA LEU A 74 -17.22 7.02 -13.47
C LEU A 74 -16.32 7.10 -12.22
N LEU A 75 -16.63 8.03 -11.30
CA LEU A 75 -15.87 8.19 -10.06
C LEU A 75 -15.92 6.92 -9.19
N LEU A 76 -17.05 6.21 -9.15
CA LEU A 76 -17.19 4.95 -8.42
C LEU A 76 -16.33 3.84 -9.04
N VAL A 77 -16.32 3.72 -10.37
CA VAL A 77 -15.48 2.75 -11.10
C VAL A 77 -14.00 3.01 -10.84
N LEU A 78 -13.59 4.27 -10.66
CA LEU A 78 -12.23 4.61 -10.26
C LEU A 78 -11.99 4.33 -8.76
N LEU A 79 -12.96 4.58 -7.89
CA LEU A 79 -12.79 4.41 -6.44
C LEU A 79 -12.48 2.96 -6.05
N VAL A 80 -13.18 1.99 -6.65
CA VAL A 80 -13.04 0.55 -6.33
C VAL A 80 -11.59 0.04 -6.49
N PRO A 81 -10.91 0.20 -7.65
CA PRO A 81 -9.54 -0.25 -7.81
C PRO A 81 -8.56 0.51 -6.92
N TYR A 82 -8.81 1.79 -6.63
CA TYR A 82 -7.97 2.58 -5.71
C TYR A 82 -8.03 2.03 -4.28
N ILE A 83 -9.23 1.71 -3.78
CA ILE A 83 -9.40 1.03 -2.48
C ILE A 83 -8.69 -0.33 -2.49
N GLY A 84 -8.86 -1.13 -3.54
CA GLY A 84 -8.20 -2.42 -3.66
C GLY A 84 -6.67 -2.32 -3.65
N HIS A 85 -6.12 -1.32 -4.35
CA HIS A 85 -4.68 -1.07 -4.37
C HIS A 85 -4.16 -0.61 -3.00
N TYR A 86 -4.92 0.24 -2.30
CA TYR A 86 -4.58 0.66 -0.94
C TYR A 86 -4.45 -0.54 0.02
N TYR A 87 -5.43 -1.44 0.02
CA TYR A 87 -5.37 -2.65 0.87
C TYR A 87 -4.19 -3.57 0.51
N PHE A 88 -3.85 -3.67 -0.78
CA PHE A 88 -2.70 -4.43 -1.22
C PHE A 88 -1.37 -3.86 -0.67
N LEU A 89 -1.20 -2.54 -0.74
CA LEU A 89 -0.03 -1.85 -0.20
C LEU A 89 0.04 -1.97 1.33
N GLU A 90 -1.10 -1.80 2.02
CA GLU A 90 -1.18 -1.97 3.48
C GLU A 90 -0.72 -3.36 3.89
N ASN A 91 -1.31 -4.42 3.32
CA ASN A 91 -0.97 -5.80 3.69
C ASN A 91 0.51 -6.11 3.42
N SER A 92 1.03 -5.66 2.28
CA SER A 92 2.44 -5.85 1.92
C SER A 92 3.38 -5.17 2.92
N THR A 93 3.04 -3.95 3.36
CA THR A 93 3.81 -3.20 4.36
C THR A 93 3.78 -3.91 5.72
N GLN A 94 2.62 -4.41 6.15
CA GLN A 94 2.46 -5.16 7.40
C GLN A 94 3.28 -6.46 7.40
N GLU A 95 3.32 -7.17 6.27
CA GLU A 95 4.15 -8.37 6.14
C GLU A 95 5.64 -8.06 6.24
N LEU A 96 6.12 -6.95 5.66
CA LEU A 96 7.52 -6.52 5.80
C LEU A 96 7.86 -6.16 7.26
N TYR A 97 6.94 -5.53 7.99
CA TYR A 97 7.13 -5.27 9.41
C TYR A 97 7.26 -6.55 10.25
N LYS A 98 6.47 -7.59 9.96
CA LYS A 98 6.61 -8.88 10.64
C LYS A 98 8.00 -9.48 10.47
N VAL A 99 8.56 -9.39 9.26
CA VAL A 99 9.92 -9.85 8.96
C VAL A 99 10.96 -9.01 9.70
N TYR A 100 10.80 -7.69 9.73
CA TYR A 100 11.65 -6.80 10.51
C TYR A 100 11.64 -7.20 12.00
N TYR A 101 10.47 -7.41 12.59
CA TYR A 101 10.36 -7.82 13.99
C TYR A 101 11.03 -9.17 14.26
N SER A 102 10.88 -10.16 13.37
CA SER A 102 11.57 -11.44 13.54
C SER A 102 13.10 -11.32 13.52
N LEU A 103 13.65 -10.39 12.72
CA LEU A 103 15.10 -10.18 12.63
C LEU A 103 15.67 -9.54 13.91
N ILE A 104 14.92 -8.66 14.56
CA ILE A 104 15.37 -7.94 15.76
C ILE A 104 15.02 -8.65 17.07
N SER A 105 14.01 -9.54 17.07
CA SER A 105 13.58 -10.27 18.27
C SER A 105 14.39 -11.53 18.54
N GLU A 106 15.21 -11.99 17.59
CA GLU A 106 16.07 -13.18 17.71
C GLU A 106 17.32 -12.90 18.55
N LYS A 107 17.09 -12.37 19.77
CA LYS A 107 18.13 -11.98 20.73
C LYS A 107 18.21 -12.95 21.91
#